data_AF-A0A949XBK4-F1
#
_entry.id   AF-A0A949XBK4-F1
#
_cell.length_a   1.000
_cell.length_b   1.000
_cell.length_c   1.000
_cell.angle_alpha   90.00
_cell.angle_beta   90.00
_cell.angle_gamma   90.00
#
_symmetry.space_group_name_H-M   'P 1'
#
loop_
_entity.id
_entity.type
_entity.pdbx_description
1 polymer ?
#
loop_
_entity_poly.entity_id
_entity_poly.type
_entity_poly.pdbx_seq_one_letter_code
_entity_poly.pdbx_strand_id
1 'polypeptide(L)'
;MATALAHGVNPTLSDSEGNTAGGTEALFNCFNNINCSSNNTAFGSGALFANSEGSGNTATGAFALLANTDGGNNTAIGMNSLMGNNKGSNNVAAGVDALKKVKVGGNNIGIGVNAGAPS
;
A
#
# COMPACT_ATOMS: atom_id res chain seq x y z
N MET A 1 -21.65 -12.88 5.75
CA MET A 1 -21.47 -12.43 4.35
C MET A 1 -21.48 -10.91 4.36
N ALA A 2 -20.32 -10.28 4.44
CA ALA A 2 -20.24 -8.83 4.25
C ALA A 2 -20.23 -8.57 2.73
N THR A 3 -21.34 -8.06 2.21
CA THR A 3 -21.43 -7.53 0.85
C THR A 3 -20.64 -6.23 0.80
N ALA A 4 -19.43 -6.26 0.25
CA ALA A 4 -18.77 -5.05 -0.24
C ALA A 4 -19.57 -4.57 -1.46
N LEU A 5 -20.35 -3.51 -1.28
CA LEU A 5 -21.10 -2.89 -2.37
C LEU A 5 -20.15 -2.24 -3.37
N ALA A 6 -20.53 -2.40 -4.64
CA ALA A 6 -19.88 -1.96 -5.85
C ALA A 6 -19.32 -0.52 -5.85
N HIS A 7 -18.12 -0.42 -6.41
CA HIS A 7 -17.72 0.51 -7.47
C HIS A 7 -18.41 1.89 -7.49
N GLY A 8 -17.79 2.87 -6.84
CA GLY A 8 -18.05 4.30 -7.10
C GLY A 8 -17.95 5.16 -5.85
N VAL A 9 -16.96 6.06 -5.82
CA VAL A 9 -16.94 7.33 -5.08
C VAL A 9 -17.05 7.34 -3.54
N ASN A 10 -16.93 6.22 -2.81
CA ASN A 10 -16.90 6.28 -1.33
C ASN A 10 -15.48 6.59 -0.80
N PRO A 11 -15.22 7.73 -0.12
CA PRO A 11 -13.87 8.18 0.22
C PRO A 11 -13.19 7.39 1.35
N THR A 12 -13.90 6.52 2.06
CA THR A 12 -13.35 5.65 3.11
C THR A 12 -14.12 4.33 3.18
N LEU A 13 -13.51 3.22 2.76
CA LEU A 13 -14.02 1.85 2.89
C LEU A 13 -13.27 1.14 4.00
N SER A 14 -14.01 0.60 4.98
CA SER A 14 -13.48 -0.36 5.95
C SER A 14 -14.10 -1.73 5.75
N ASP A 15 -13.29 -2.79 5.63
CA ASP A 15 -13.79 -4.17 5.55
C ASP A 15 -13.84 -4.84 6.93
N SER A 16 -14.40 -6.06 6.97
CA SER A 16 -14.46 -6.87 8.20
C SER A 16 -13.09 -7.34 8.70
N GLU A 17 -12.04 -7.13 7.92
CA GLU A 17 -10.65 -7.50 8.23
C GLU A 17 -9.86 -6.28 8.75
N GLY A 18 -10.51 -5.13 8.95
CA GLY A 18 -9.90 -3.94 9.51
C GLY A 18 -9.03 -3.16 8.52
N ASN A 19 -9.14 -3.43 7.22
CA ASN A 19 -8.51 -2.59 6.21
C ASN A 19 -9.27 -1.25 6.13
N THR A 20 -8.59 -0.13 5.85
CA THR A 20 -9.17 1.21 5.66
C THR A 20 -8.62 1.79 4.36
N ALA A 21 -9.48 2.11 3.40
CA ALA A 21 -9.08 2.59 2.08
C ALA A 21 -9.78 3.90 1.71
N GLY A 22 -9.06 4.88 1.17
CA GLY A 22 -9.64 6.12 0.65
C GLY A 22 -8.95 6.62 -0.61
N GLY A 23 -9.74 7.03 -1.61
CA GLY A 23 -9.27 7.44 -2.93
C GLY A 23 -9.56 6.40 -4.02
N THR A 24 -9.45 6.82 -5.27
CA THR A 24 -9.70 5.97 -6.43
C THR A 24 -8.75 4.77 -6.43
N GLU A 25 -9.30 3.56 -6.53
CA GLU A 25 -8.53 2.30 -6.63
C GLU A 25 -7.58 2.02 -5.45
N ALA A 26 -7.78 2.66 -4.29
CA ALA A 26 -7.07 2.28 -3.07
C ALA A 26 -7.51 0.87 -2.62
N LEU A 27 -6.56 -0.03 -2.31
CA LEU A 27 -6.83 -1.44 -1.97
C LEU A 27 -7.70 -2.18 -3.00
N PHE A 28 -7.62 -1.81 -4.29
CA PHE A 28 -8.49 -2.34 -5.33
C PHE A 28 -8.47 -3.88 -5.41
N ASN A 29 -7.30 -4.51 -5.42
CA ASN A 29 -7.23 -5.97 -5.46
C ASN A 29 -7.89 -6.63 -4.24
N CYS A 30 -7.79 -6.01 -3.06
CA CYS A 30 -8.37 -6.52 -1.83
C CYS A 30 -9.89 -6.52 -1.80
N PHE A 31 -10.52 -5.49 -2.36
CA PHE A 31 -11.97 -5.46 -2.46
C PHE A 31 -12.52 -6.33 -3.59
N ASN A 32 -11.68 -6.71 -4.56
CA ASN A 32 -12.05 -7.62 -5.65
C ASN A 32 -11.64 -9.09 -5.42
N ASN A 33 -10.78 -9.37 -4.43
CA ASN A 33 -10.26 -10.69 -4.13
C ASN A 33 -10.26 -10.91 -2.60
N ILE A 34 -11.01 -11.90 -2.11
CA ILE A 34 -11.38 -12.12 -0.68
C ILE A 34 -10.18 -12.56 0.20
N ASN A 35 -8.93 -12.32 -0.20
CA ASN A 35 -7.74 -12.84 0.48
C ASN A 35 -6.78 -11.77 1.00
N CYS A 36 -7.15 -10.50 1.01
CA CYS A 36 -6.27 -9.48 1.55
C CYS A 36 -6.25 -9.47 3.07
N SER A 37 -5.25 -10.15 3.61
CA SER A 37 -4.86 -10.11 5.02
C SER A 37 -5.13 -8.75 5.70
N SER A 38 -5.44 -8.81 6.99
CA SER A 38 -5.99 -7.71 7.78
C SER A 38 -5.09 -6.48 8.02
N ASN A 39 -5.74 -5.40 8.46
CA ASN A 39 -5.13 -4.19 9.04
C ASN A 39 -4.25 -3.34 8.11
N ASN A 40 -4.63 -3.18 6.85
CA ASN A 40 -3.98 -2.26 5.92
C ASN A 40 -4.67 -0.89 5.90
N THR A 41 -3.90 0.19 5.84
CA THR A 41 -4.40 1.56 5.65
C THR A 41 -3.91 2.09 4.30
N ALA A 42 -4.81 2.49 3.41
CA ALA A 42 -4.48 2.99 2.07
C ALA A 42 -5.20 4.32 1.78
N PHE A 43 -4.47 5.40 1.62
CA PHE A 43 -5.03 6.71 1.26
C PHE A 43 -4.32 7.31 0.06
N GLY A 44 -5.04 7.56 -1.02
CA GLY A 44 -4.51 8.10 -2.26
C GLY A 44 -4.82 7.21 -3.46
N SER A 45 -4.77 7.78 -4.67
CA SER A 45 -5.06 7.05 -5.90
C SER A 45 -4.09 5.87 -6.07
N GLY A 46 -4.63 4.66 -6.21
CA GLY A 46 -3.84 3.44 -6.38
C GLY A 46 -2.93 3.06 -5.19
N ALA A 47 -3.17 3.62 -4.00
CA ALA A 47 -2.44 3.19 -2.81
C ALA A 47 -2.76 1.73 -2.49
N LEU A 48 -1.73 0.89 -2.29
CA LEU A 48 -1.87 -0.57 -2.08
C LEU A 48 -2.72 -1.29 -3.16
N PHE A 49 -2.72 -0.78 -4.40
CA PHE A 49 -3.53 -1.34 -5.48
C PHE A 49 -3.34 -2.85 -5.66
N ALA A 50 -2.09 -3.31 -5.72
CA ALA A 50 -1.76 -4.70 -6.03
C ALA A 50 -1.76 -5.65 -4.82
N ASN A 51 -1.99 -5.14 -3.60
CA ASN A 51 -1.89 -5.94 -2.38
C ASN A 51 -2.83 -7.14 -2.44
N SER A 52 -2.34 -8.33 -2.11
CA SER A 52 -3.11 -9.57 -2.17
C SER A 52 -3.00 -10.41 -0.91
N GLU A 53 -1.83 -10.45 -0.25
CA GLU A 53 -1.59 -11.27 0.95
C GLU A 53 -0.91 -10.47 2.08
N GLY A 54 -0.36 -9.28 1.80
CA GLY A 54 0.31 -8.45 2.79
C GLY A 54 -0.62 -7.87 3.86
N SER A 55 -0.20 -7.94 5.13
CA SER A 55 -0.92 -7.36 6.29
C SER A 55 -0.15 -6.21 6.93
N GLY A 56 -0.86 -5.35 7.66
CA GLY A 56 -0.25 -4.31 8.48
C GLY A 56 0.48 -3.22 7.69
N ASN A 57 0.12 -3.00 6.42
CA ASN A 57 0.74 -1.96 5.61
C ASN A 57 0.02 -0.61 5.78
N THR A 58 0.79 0.47 5.88
CA THR A 58 0.27 1.85 5.83
C THR A 58 0.79 2.53 4.57
N ALA A 59 -0.09 2.90 3.66
CA ALA A 59 0.20 3.62 2.43
C ALA A 59 -0.59 4.94 2.39
N THR A 60 0.10 6.07 2.32
CA THR A 60 -0.53 7.39 2.20
C THR A 60 0.18 8.21 1.14
N GLY A 61 -0.51 8.51 0.05
CA GLY A 61 0.02 9.15 -1.15
C GLY A 61 -0.39 8.40 -2.41
N ALA A 62 -0.47 9.12 -3.53
CA ALA A 62 -0.73 8.47 -4.81
C ALA A 62 0.35 7.43 -5.13
N PHE A 63 -0.09 6.21 -5.46
CA PHE A 63 0.75 5.07 -5.82
C PHE A 63 1.74 4.62 -4.72
N ALA A 64 1.50 4.98 -3.46
CA ALA A 64 2.27 4.44 -2.34
C ALA A 64 2.01 2.93 -2.20
N LEU A 65 3.09 2.13 -2.13
CA LEU A 65 3.02 0.65 -2.12
C LEU A 65 2.21 0.04 -3.28
N LEU A 66 2.18 0.69 -4.46
CA LEU A 66 1.38 0.29 -5.61
C LEU A 66 1.53 -1.20 -5.98
N ALA A 67 2.77 -1.69 -6.03
CA ALA A 67 3.10 -3.04 -6.51
C ALA A 67 3.24 -4.11 -5.40
N ASN A 68 2.91 -3.78 -4.15
CA ASN A 68 3.04 -4.72 -3.04
C ASN A 68 2.05 -5.85 -3.24
N THR A 69 2.46 -7.11 -3.18
CA THR A 69 1.55 -8.28 -3.26
C THR A 69 1.51 -9.00 -1.92
N ASP A 70 2.68 -9.35 -1.38
CA ASP A 70 2.81 -10.26 -0.22
C ASP A 70 3.51 -9.58 0.98
N GLY A 71 4.19 -8.46 0.74
CA GLY A 71 4.97 -7.76 1.76
C GLY A 71 4.09 -7.22 2.90
N GLY A 72 4.48 -7.46 4.14
CA GLY A 72 3.77 -7.00 5.34
C GLY A 72 4.54 -5.95 6.14
N ASN A 73 3.82 -5.23 7.01
CA ASN A 73 4.39 -4.26 7.95
C ASN A 73 5.22 -3.15 7.29
N ASN A 74 4.82 -2.69 6.09
CA ASN A 74 5.47 -1.56 5.43
C ASN A 74 4.76 -0.25 5.75
N THR A 75 5.52 0.82 5.96
CA THR A 75 5.01 2.20 6.06
C THR A 75 5.52 3.02 4.88
N ALA A 76 4.61 3.51 4.03
CA ALA A 76 4.90 4.30 2.86
C ALA A 76 4.08 5.59 2.87
N ILE A 77 4.75 6.72 3.11
CA ILE A 77 4.14 8.05 3.16
C ILE A 77 4.79 8.92 2.07
N GLY A 78 4.00 9.37 1.10
CA GLY A 78 4.46 10.16 -0.04
C GLY A 78 4.11 9.53 -1.39
N MET A 79 4.01 10.36 -2.42
CA MET A 79 3.76 9.88 -3.79
C MET A 79 4.88 8.93 -4.23
N ASN A 80 4.51 7.76 -4.76
CA ASN A 80 5.40 6.68 -5.18
C ASN A 80 6.34 6.11 -4.08
N SER A 81 6.08 6.40 -2.81
CA SER A 81 6.85 5.82 -1.71
C SER A 81 6.70 4.29 -1.71
N LEU A 82 7.81 3.55 -1.72
CA LEU A 82 7.85 2.08 -1.88
C LEU A 82 7.03 1.53 -3.07
N MET A 83 6.82 2.33 -4.12
CA MET A 83 5.95 1.96 -5.26
C MET A 83 6.29 0.59 -5.86
N GLY A 84 7.58 0.27 -5.98
CA GLY A 84 8.07 -0.97 -6.57
C GLY A 84 8.20 -2.15 -5.60
N ASN A 85 7.87 -1.98 -4.31
CA ASN A 85 7.97 -3.08 -3.34
C ASN A 85 6.96 -4.15 -3.70
N ASN A 86 7.40 -5.40 -3.86
CA ASN A 86 6.54 -6.52 -4.23
C ASN A 86 6.32 -7.47 -3.03
N LYS A 87 7.41 -8.01 -2.49
CA LYS A 87 7.38 -8.96 -1.35
C LYS A 87 8.19 -8.51 -0.13
N GLY A 88 8.81 -7.33 -0.18
CA GLY A 88 9.62 -6.82 0.93
C GLY A 88 8.74 -6.46 2.13
N SER A 89 9.19 -6.79 3.33
CA SER A 89 8.48 -6.52 4.58
C SER A 89 9.29 -5.61 5.51
N ASN A 90 8.62 -4.95 6.45
CA ASN A 90 9.25 -4.11 7.48
C ASN A 90 10.04 -2.92 6.90
N ASN A 91 9.59 -2.32 5.79
CA ASN A 91 10.22 -1.12 5.24
C ASN A 91 9.51 0.15 5.74
N VAL A 92 10.28 1.21 5.98
CA VAL A 92 9.76 2.55 6.29
C VAL A 92 10.26 3.52 5.23
N ALA A 93 9.34 4.11 4.48
CA ALA A 93 9.62 5.12 3.47
C ALA A 93 8.74 6.35 3.64
N ALA A 94 9.36 7.49 3.87
CA ALA A 94 8.67 8.77 4.07
C ALA A 94 9.29 9.85 3.18
N GLY A 95 8.59 10.22 2.12
CA GLY A 95 9.04 11.17 1.11
C GLY A 95 8.54 10.79 -0.29
N VAL A 96 8.46 11.77 -1.19
CA VAL A 96 8.18 11.51 -2.60
C VAL A 96 9.30 10.65 -3.18
N ASP A 97 8.93 9.55 -3.83
CA ASP A 97 9.85 8.57 -4.42
C ASP A 97 10.85 7.91 -3.43
N ALA A 98 10.59 7.99 -2.12
CA ALA A 98 11.40 7.30 -1.11
C ALA A 98 11.33 5.78 -1.31
N LEU A 99 12.49 5.12 -1.37
CA LEU A 99 12.65 3.68 -1.62
C LEU A 99 11.91 3.15 -2.86
N LYS A 100 11.59 4.00 -3.84
CA LYS A 100 10.72 3.68 -4.99
C LYS A 100 11.07 2.38 -5.72
N LYS A 101 12.36 2.06 -5.82
CA LYS A 101 12.88 0.92 -6.59
C LYS A 101 13.20 -0.32 -5.72
N VAL A 102 12.93 -0.30 -4.42
CA VAL A 102 13.10 -1.49 -3.56
C VAL A 102 12.05 -2.53 -3.98
N LYS A 103 12.47 -3.68 -4.54
CA LYS A 103 11.54 -4.70 -5.10
C LYS A 103 11.29 -5.90 -4.18
N VAL A 104 12.32 -6.39 -3.49
CA VAL A 104 12.26 -7.63 -2.68
C VAL A 104 13.06 -7.49 -1.37
N GLY A 105 13.51 -6.27 -1.04
CA GLY A 105 14.28 -5.99 0.17
C GLY A 105 13.36 -5.65 1.34
N GLY A 106 13.63 -6.23 2.50
CA GLY A 106 12.98 -5.86 3.76
C GLY A 106 13.91 -5.06 4.68
N ASN A 107 13.34 -4.48 5.74
CA ASN A 107 14.08 -3.76 6.79
C ASN A 107 14.85 -2.52 6.30
N ASN A 108 14.33 -1.81 5.30
CA ASN A 108 14.93 -0.57 4.81
C ASN A 108 14.26 0.64 5.45
N ILE A 109 15.05 1.70 5.71
CA ILE A 109 14.55 3.01 6.13
C ILE A 109 15.01 4.06 5.12
N GLY A 110 14.06 4.71 4.45
CA GLY A 110 14.33 5.82 3.53
C GLY A 110 13.46 7.02 3.87
N ILE A 111 14.08 8.10 4.35
CA ILE A 111 13.39 9.33 4.73
C ILE A 111 13.96 10.48 3.92
N GLY A 112 13.08 11.21 3.22
CA GLY A 112 13.43 12.28 2.30
C GLY A 112 13.03 11.98 0.86
N VAL A 113 12.99 13.02 0.03
CA VAL A 113 12.68 12.91 -1.39
C VAL A 113 13.79 12.11 -2.09
N ASN A 114 13.42 11.09 -2.87
CA ASN A 114 14.33 10.16 -3.54
C ASN A 114 15.27 9.36 -2.61
N ALA A 115 15.00 9.31 -1.31
CA ALA A 115 15.85 8.57 -0.37
C ALA A 115 15.92 7.08 -0.74
N GLY A 116 17.13 6.52 -0.85
CA GLY A 116 17.35 5.12 -1.23
C GLY A 116 16.88 4.75 -2.64
N ALA A 117 16.61 5.72 -3.52
CA ALA A 117 16.61 5.46 -4.95
C ALA A 117 18.06 5.15 -5.39
N PRO A 118 18.36 3.97 -5.97
CA PRO A 118 19.66 3.77 -6.59
C PRO A 118 19.84 4.84 -7.68
N SER A 119 20.98 5.53 -7.58
CA SER A 119 21.50 6.50 -8.54
C SER A 119 21.50 5.93 -9.94
#